data_AF-A0A1L5BK31-F1
#
_entry.id   AF-A0A1L5BK31-F1
#
_cell.length_a   1.000
_cell.length_b   1.000
_cell.length_c   1.000
_cell.angle_alpha   90.00
_cell.angle_beta   90.00
_cell.angle_gamma   90.00
#
_symmetry.space_group_name_H-M   'P 1'
#
loop_
_entity.id
_entity.type
_entity.pdbx_description
1 polymer ?
#
loop_
_entity_poly.entity_id
_entity_poly.type
_entity_poly.pdbx_seq_one_letter_code
_entity_poly.pdbx_strand_id
1 'polypeptide(L)'
;MAQPKVDKFVTAIDIGSWKVSALIAGRTENGELAILGTGQRESRGVRRGFIADMERTELAVRETVEQAERVAGTNIEDVWVSFSGGSLVSDVVTVERDMGGYRVEQADIDDLLTTGQQGIDPDGRVVLHAQPTCFTINGRVPVKKPLGMHADLLGVDIHVVLADGAPLANLDLCVRGAYLNVNSIVASPIATGLACLSEEERDLGVALVELGAGVTNVSLYAGGMLVGLHSIPIGASDITDDIASAFGIRRSQAERIKCFYGSAMQNRRDFRDMIEIAAPHGDVAIPGQSAGPNADGGKITRAALVAVICERLNQIMVEVNAALAGMGFNTPTGRQVVLTGGGAEMKGIADYAQGALGRAVRIGRPRGLAAMPEAHSGPAFATLAGLALYGASNPVDLRTIAPAPQTVHRIGAPAWWQRMVKAMKTNY
;
A
#
# COMPACT_ATOMS: atom_id res chain seq x y z
N MET A 1 8.33 -34.24 3.84
CA MET A 1 9.25 -33.58 2.90
C MET A 1 10.22 -32.76 3.73
N ALA A 2 11.52 -32.84 3.47
CA ALA A 2 12.50 -31.99 4.16
C ALA A 2 12.21 -30.53 3.79
N GLN A 3 12.21 -29.63 4.77
CA GLN A 3 12.09 -28.19 4.50
C GLN A 3 13.29 -27.75 3.65
N PRO A 4 13.06 -26.99 2.57
CA PRO A 4 14.14 -26.46 1.76
C PRO A 4 15.05 -25.58 2.62
N LYS A 5 16.36 -25.60 2.35
CA LYS A 5 17.34 -24.79 3.07
C LYS A 5 17.19 -23.34 2.60
N VAL A 6 16.62 -22.47 3.43
CA VAL A 6 16.34 -21.07 3.10
C VAL A 6 17.40 -20.17 3.73
N ASP A 7 18.14 -19.42 2.92
CA ASP A 7 19.23 -18.54 3.40
C ASP A 7 18.72 -17.22 4.01
N LYS A 8 17.56 -16.72 3.56
CA LYS A 8 16.94 -15.48 4.08
C LYS A 8 15.42 -15.55 4.02
N PHE A 9 14.77 -15.17 5.11
CA PHE A 9 13.32 -15.01 5.19
C PHE A 9 12.92 -13.57 4.92
N VAL A 10 11.74 -13.40 4.34
CA VAL A 10 11.05 -12.11 4.26
C VAL A 10 9.72 -12.27 4.95
N THR A 11 9.51 -11.49 6.00
CA THR A 11 8.23 -11.41 6.71
C THR A 11 7.54 -10.12 6.33
N ALA A 12 6.32 -10.25 5.80
CA ALA A 12 5.46 -9.14 5.44
C ALA A 12 4.27 -9.10 6.39
N ILE A 13 3.92 -7.91 6.89
CA ILE A 13 2.73 -7.67 7.72
C ILE A 13 1.89 -6.56 7.07
N ASP A 14 0.63 -6.87 6.81
CA ASP A 14 -0.38 -5.91 6.33
C ASP A 14 -1.40 -5.64 7.44
N ILE A 15 -1.43 -4.40 7.93
CA ILE A 15 -2.27 -3.99 9.07
C ILE A 15 -3.46 -3.17 8.53
N GLY A 16 -4.49 -3.87 8.07
CA GLY A 16 -5.71 -3.27 7.51
C GLY A 16 -6.78 -2.94 8.55
N SER A 17 -7.78 -2.14 8.15
CA SER A 17 -8.95 -1.83 8.99
C SER A 17 -9.94 -2.99 9.17
N TRP A 18 -9.81 -4.05 8.37
CA TRP A 18 -10.66 -5.25 8.47
C TRP A 18 -9.92 -6.46 9.02
N LYS A 19 -8.67 -6.66 8.56
CA LYS A 19 -7.83 -7.78 8.97
C LYS A 19 -6.39 -7.31 9.16
N VAL A 20 -5.69 -7.97 10.07
CA VAL A 20 -4.23 -8.01 10.11
C VAL A 20 -3.79 -9.31 9.46
N SER A 21 -2.78 -9.28 8.59
CA SER A 21 -2.29 -10.47 7.91
C SER A 21 -0.76 -10.49 7.90
N ALA A 22 -0.18 -11.68 8.08
CA ALA A 22 1.26 -11.90 7.99
C ALA A 22 1.59 -13.01 7.00
N LEU A 23 2.73 -12.87 6.33
CA LEU A 23 3.25 -13.83 5.37
C LEU A 23 4.75 -13.96 5.57
N ILE A 24 5.22 -15.18 5.79
CA ILE A 24 6.64 -15.54 5.86
C ILE A 24 6.98 -16.27 4.56
N ALA A 25 7.93 -15.73 3.82
CA ALA A 25 8.42 -16.32 2.58
C ALA A 25 9.93 -16.56 2.61
N GLY A 26 10.38 -17.54 1.84
CA GLY A 26 11.79 -17.91 1.71
C GLY A 26 12.15 -18.16 0.26
N ARG A 27 13.37 -17.79 -0.14
CA ARG A 27 13.89 -18.15 -1.46
C ARG A 27 14.21 -19.65 -1.50
N THR A 28 13.67 -20.33 -2.50
CA THR A 28 13.99 -21.74 -2.79
C THR A 28 15.32 -21.84 -3.53
N GLU A 29 15.85 -23.07 -3.66
CA GLU A 29 17.07 -23.35 -4.43
C GLU A 29 16.96 -22.91 -5.90
N ASN A 30 15.73 -22.85 -6.45
CA ASN A 30 15.46 -22.41 -7.81
C ASN A 30 15.38 -20.88 -7.95
N GLY A 31 15.57 -20.13 -6.86
CA GLY A 31 15.51 -18.67 -6.81
C GLY A 31 14.10 -18.09 -6.65
N GLU A 32 13.05 -18.91 -6.72
CA GLU A 32 11.66 -18.50 -6.50
C GLU A 32 11.39 -18.16 -5.03
N LEU A 33 10.57 -17.14 -4.78
CA LEU A 33 10.13 -16.79 -3.44
C LEU A 33 8.87 -17.60 -3.08
N ALA A 34 9.01 -18.58 -2.21
CA ALA A 34 7.92 -19.46 -1.80
C ALA A 34 7.35 -19.05 -0.44
N ILE A 35 6.02 -19.14 -0.31
CA ILE A 35 5.32 -18.93 0.96
C ILE A 35 5.56 -20.13 1.86
N LEU A 36 6.03 -19.87 3.08
CA LEU A 36 6.32 -20.87 4.10
C LEU A 36 5.25 -20.90 5.20
N GLY A 37 4.72 -19.72 5.56
CA GLY A 37 3.68 -19.61 6.57
C GLY A 37 2.87 -18.33 6.40
N THR A 38 1.61 -18.40 6.83
CA THR A 38 0.69 -17.26 6.78
C THR A 38 -0.16 -17.22 8.03
N GLY A 39 -0.51 -16.02 8.47
CA GLY A 39 -1.44 -15.79 9.56
C GLY A 39 -2.42 -14.67 9.24
N GLN A 40 -3.58 -14.70 9.87
CA GLN A 40 -4.56 -13.61 9.79
C GLN A 40 -5.44 -13.54 11.03
N ARG A 41 -5.79 -12.32 11.43
CA ARG A 41 -6.77 -12.01 12.48
C ARG A 41 -7.67 -10.86 12.07
N GLU A 42 -8.88 -10.84 12.66
CA GLU A 42 -9.76 -9.68 12.58
C GLU A 42 -9.04 -8.45 13.16
N SER A 43 -9.14 -7.32 12.46
CA SER A 43 -8.62 -6.05 12.95
C SER A 43 -9.65 -5.37 13.85
N ARG A 44 -9.23 -5.01 15.07
CA ARG A 44 -10.11 -4.40 16.09
C ARG A 44 -9.66 -3.03 16.57
N GLY A 45 -8.51 -2.54 16.10
CA GLY A 45 -7.92 -1.28 16.53
C GLY A 45 -7.53 -0.34 15.40
N VAL A 46 -7.88 -0.66 14.15
CA VAL A 46 -7.52 0.17 12.98
C VAL A 46 -8.77 0.72 12.31
N ARG A 47 -8.77 2.03 12.02
CA ARG A 47 -9.86 2.74 11.35
C ARG A 47 -9.31 3.62 10.24
N ARG A 48 -9.83 3.43 9.01
CA ARG A 48 -9.40 4.17 7.80
C ARG A 48 -7.87 4.19 7.62
N GLY A 49 -7.22 3.07 7.90
CA GLY A 49 -5.75 2.90 7.80
C GLY A 49 -4.94 3.51 8.95
N PHE A 50 -5.58 4.06 9.98
CA PHE A 50 -4.91 4.60 11.17
C PHE A 50 -5.18 3.74 12.40
N ILE A 51 -4.18 3.61 13.28
CA ILE A 51 -4.33 2.94 14.57
C ILE A 51 -5.15 3.85 15.50
N ALA A 52 -6.34 3.38 15.85
CA ALA A 52 -7.27 4.02 16.77
C ALA A 52 -7.22 3.40 18.18
N ASP A 53 -6.79 2.14 18.29
CA ASP A 53 -6.60 1.43 19.56
C ASP A 53 -5.28 0.64 19.48
N MET A 54 -4.27 1.10 20.21
CA MET A 54 -2.91 0.56 20.17
C MET A 54 -2.86 -0.87 20.70
N GLU A 55 -3.43 -1.11 21.89
CA GLU A 55 -3.37 -2.40 22.58
C GLU A 55 -4.06 -3.50 21.75
N ARG A 56 -5.24 -3.21 21.18
CA ARG A 56 -5.96 -4.17 20.33
C ARG A 56 -5.22 -4.45 19.03
N THR A 57 -4.54 -3.46 18.47
CA THR A 57 -3.79 -3.64 17.22
C THR A 57 -2.52 -4.45 17.48
N GLU A 58 -1.79 -4.16 18.55
CA GLU A 58 -0.61 -4.92 18.97
C GLU A 58 -0.95 -6.40 19.20
N LEU A 59 -2.04 -6.68 19.94
CA LEU A 59 -2.50 -8.05 20.17
C LEU A 59 -2.82 -8.77 18.85
N ALA A 60 -3.53 -8.10 17.93
CA ALA A 60 -3.87 -8.67 16.62
C ALA A 60 -2.62 -8.95 15.77
N VAL A 61 -1.60 -8.07 15.81
CA VAL A 61 -0.31 -8.28 15.15
C VAL A 61 0.38 -9.51 15.73
N ARG A 62 0.52 -9.59 17.06
CA ARG A 62 1.17 -10.72 17.74
C ARG A 62 0.52 -12.05 17.40
N GLU A 63 -0.80 -12.16 17.56
CA GLU A 63 -1.53 -13.40 17.25
C GLU A 63 -1.45 -13.80 15.77
N THR A 64 -1.35 -12.81 14.88
CA THR A 64 -1.21 -13.03 13.44
C THR A 64 0.17 -13.56 13.09
N VAL A 65 1.23 -12.99 13.67
CA VAL A 65 2.61 -13.43 13.48
C VAL A 65 2.83 -14.82 14.08
N GLU A 66 2.38 -15.06 15.31
CA GLU A 66 2.46 -16.38 15.95
C GLU A 66 1.80 -17.48 15.10
N GLN A 67 0.70 -17.16 14.41
CA GLN A 67 0.08 -18.10 13.48
C GLN A 67 0.98 -18.36 12.26
N ALA A 68 1.58 -17.32 11.67
CA ALA A 68 2.46 -17.46 10.52
C ALA A 68 3.73 -18.27 10.87
N GLU A 69 4.36 -17.98 12.01
CA GLU A 69 5.53 -18.68 12.54
C GLU A 69 5.24 -20.17 12.77
N ARG A 70 4.09 -20.48 13.39
CA ARG A 70 3.67 -21.87 13.62
C ARG A 70 3.51 -22.65 12.32
N VAL A 71 2.97 -22.04 11.28
CA VAL A 71 2.82 -22.68 9.96
C VAL A 71 4.18 -22.83 9.28
N ALA A 72 5.04 -21.83 9.38
CA ALA A 72 6.38 -21.86 8.79
C ALA A 72 7.37 -22.78 9.54
N GLY A 73 7.12 -23.05 10.83
CA GLY A 73 8.04 -23.77 11.71
C GLY A 73 9.31 -22.99 12.02
N THR A 74 9.24 -21.65 11.99
CA THR A 74 10.38 -20.76 12.26
C THR A 74 9.91 -19.49 12.95
N ASN A 75 10.78 -18.89 13.77
CA ASN A 75 10.53 -17.62 14.42
C ASN A 75 11.13 -16.48 13.59
N ILE A 76 10.51 -15.31 13.66
CA ILE A 76 10.93 -14.12 12.93
C ILE A 76 11.12 -12.95 13.89
N GLU A 77 12.01 -12.04 13.52
CA GLU A 77 12.28 -10.81 14.30
C GLU A 77 12.05 -9.58 13.43
N ASP A 78 12.53 -9.62 12.18
CA ASP A 78 12.47 -8.48 11.28
C ASP A 78 11.31 -8.57 10.27
N VAL A 79 10.56 -7.48 10.14
CA VAL A 79 9.34 -7.42 9.34
C VAL A 79 9.28 -6.19 8.44
N TRP A 80 8.68 -6.38 7.27
CA TRP A 80 8.24 -5.32 6.38
C TRP A 80 6.76 -5.05 6.67
N VAL A 81 6.37 -3.78 6.80
CA VAL A 81 5.00 -3.41 7.19
C VAL A 81 4.38 -2.54 6.11
N SER A 82 3.14 -2.81 5.69
CA SER A 82 2.43 -1.94 4.76
C SER A 82 1.87 -0.70 5.47
N PHE A 83 1.73 0.40 4.74
CA PHE A 83 0.95 1.55 5.16
C PHE A 83 0.01 1.99 4.05
N SER A 84 -1.29 1.96 4.31
CA SER A 84 -2.37 2.31 3.37
C SER A 84 -3.20 3.51 3.84
N GLY A 85 -2.76 4.22 4.87
CA GLY A 85 -3.47 5.35 5.47
C GLY A 85 -3.70 6.49 4.48
N GLY A 86 -4.78 7.25 4.69
CA GLY A 86 -5.27 8.26 3.75
C GLY A 86 -4.39 9.51 3.56
N SER A 87 -3.16 9.52 4.08
CA SER A 87 -2.23 10.65 4.01
C SER A 87 -1.04 10.42 3.07
N LEU A 88 -1.08 9.37 2.25
CA LEU A 88 -0.04 9.11 1.26
C LEU A 88 -0.08 10.17 0.15
N VAL A 89 1.08 10.73 -0.17
CA VAL A 89 1.28 11.68 -1.28
C VAL A 89 2.43 11.18 -2.15
N SER A 90 2.30 11.39 -3.46
CA SER A 90 3.32 11.05 -4.45
C SER A 90 3.84 12.33 -5.09
N ASP A 91 5.15 12.44 -5.24
CA ASP A 91 5.82 13.54 -5.93
C ASP A 91 7.01 13.02 -6.77
N VAL A 92 7.53 13.85 -7.68
CA VAL A 92 8.70 13.54 -8.51
C VAL A 92 9.73 14.67 -8.38
N VAL A 93 10.94 14.31 -7.97
CA VAL A 93 12.09 15.21 -7.92
C VAL A 93 13.00 14.91 -9.11
N THR A 94 13.13 15.88 -10.02
CA THR A 94 14.03 15.79 -11.18
C THR A 94 15.32 16.54 -10.89
N VAL A 95 16.46 15.88 -11.11
CA VAL A 95 17.79 16.49 -10.98
C VAL A 95 18.60 16.23 -12.24
N GLU A 96 19.37 17.23 -12.66
CA GLU A 96 20.24 17.15 -13.83
C GLU A 96 21.66 17.59 -13.48
N ARG A 97 22.64 17.03 -14.18
CA ARG A 97 24.06 17.33 -14.06
C ARG A 97 24.67 17.51 -15.45
N ASP A 98 25.38 18.62 -15.61
CA ASP A 98 26.19 18.88 -16.81
C ASP A 98 27.41 17.93 -16.80
N MET A 99 27.53 17.17 -17.88
CA MET A 99 28.56 16.16 -18.10
C MET A 99 29.57 16.60 -19.16
N GLY A 100 29.36 17.72 -19.85
CA GLY A 100 30.31 18.27 -20.83
C GLY A 100 30.68 17.34 -21.99
N GLY A 101 29.83 16.36 -22.31
CA GLY A 101 30.04 15.38 -23.37
C GLY A 101 30.86 14.15 -22.95
N TYR A 102 31.24 14.04 -21.68
CA TYR A 102 32.03 12.92 -21.19
C TYR A 102 31.21 11.64 -21.04
N ARG A 103 31.94 10.51 -20.96
CA ARG A 103 31.36 9.20 -20.66
C ARG A 103 30.93 9.18 -19.19
N VAL A 104 29.69 8.80 -18.94
CA VAL A 104 29.11 8.65 -17.60
C VAL A 104 29.84 7.56 -16.82
N GLU A 105 30.40 7.93 -15.68
CA GLU A 105 31.02 7.01 -14.72
C GLU A 105 30.10 6.75 -13.52
N GLN A 106 30.43 5.75 -12.69
CA GLN A 106 29.62 5.43 -11.50
C GLN A 106 29.60 6.61 -10.52
N ALA A 107 30.72 7.33 -10.38
CA ALA A 107 30.79 8.52 -9.53
C ALA A 107 29.81 9.62 -9.95
N ASP A 108 29.57 9.82 -11.25
CA ASP A 108 28.60 10.80 -11.74
C ASP A 108 27.16 10.41 -11.39
N ILE A 109 26.86 9.10 -11.46
CA ILE A 109 25.56 8.57 -11.05
C ILE A 109 25.38 8.75 -9.55
N ASP A 110 26.37 8.38 -8.74
CA ASP A 110 26.31 8.48 -7.28
C ASP A 110 26.16 9.96 -6.82
N ASP A 111 26.89 10.88 -7.44
CA ASP A 111 26.77 12.32 -7.20
C ASP A 111 25.38 12.86 -7.59
N LEU A 112 24.86 12.44 -8.75
CA LEU A 112 23.54 12.85 -9.23
C LEU A 112 22.44 12.35 -8.28
N LEU A 113 22.53 11.10 -7.82
CA LEU A 113 21.60 10.53 -6.85
C LEU A 113 21.69 11.22 -5.49
N THR A 114 22.90 11.58 -5.05
CA THR A 114 23.11 12.36 -3.81
C THR A 114 22.49 13.75 -3.90
N THR A 115 22.65 14.42 -5.04
CA THR A 115 22.02 15.72 -5.31
C THR A 115 20.49 15.59 -5.32
N GLY A 116 20.00 14.53 -5.95
CA GLY A 116 18.61 14.10 -5.91
C GLY A 116 18.05 13.95 -4.50
N GLN A 117 18.73 13.18 -3.66
CA GLN A 117 18.36 12.97 -2.25
C GLN A 117 18.28 14.30 -1.48
N GLN A 118 19.23 15.22 -1.70
CA GLN A 118 19.25 16.54 -1.04
C GLN A 118 18.17 17.49 -1.54
N GLY A 119 17.69 17.30 -2.77
CA GLY A 119 16.62 18.09 -3.37
C GLY A 119 15.21 17.69 -2.90
N ILE A 120 15.06 16.58 -2.18
CA ILE A 120 13.76 16.15 -1.66
C ILE A 120 13.34 17.06 -0.51
N ASP A 121 12.33 17.90 -0.74
CA ASP A 121 11.63 18.65 0.30
C ASP A 121 10.37 17.89 0.73
N PRO A 122 10.33 17.32 1.95
CA PRO A 122 9.17 16.57 2.40
C PRO A 122 8.01 17.45 2.91
N ASP A 123 8.15 18.78 2.97
CA ASP A 123 7.11 19.72 3.43
C ASP A 123 6.45 19.29 4.76
N GLY A 124 7.29 18.99 5.76
CA GLY A 124 6.85 18.55 7.09
C GLY A 124 6.32 17.11 7.18
N ARG A 125 6.32 16.35 6.08
CA ARG A 125 6.00 14.91 6.05
C ARG A 125 7.26 14.05 6.22
N VAL A 126 7.05 12.73 6.22
CA VAL A 126 8.12 11.73 6.26
C VAL A 126 8.24 11.07 4.88
N VAL A 127 9.47 10.96 4.39
CA VAL A 127 9.77 10.22 3.15
C VAL A 127 9.68 8.72 3.40
N LEU A 128 8.68 8.08 2.81
CA LEU A 128 8.49 6.64 2.84
C LEU A 128 9.25 5.90 1.76
N HIS A 129 9.45 6.53 0.60
CA HIS A 129 10.21 5.95 -0.51
C HIS A 129 10.83 7.09 -1.30
N ALA A 130 12.08 6.92 -1.73
CA ALA A 130 12.73 7.78 -2.70
C ALA A 130 13.45 6.88 -3.72
N GLN A 131 12.81 6.57 -4.84
CA GLN A 131 13.29 5.59 -5.81
C GLN A 131 13.82 6.31 -7.05
N PRO A 132 15.09 6.11 -7.46
CA PRO A 132 15.60 6.64 -8.72
C PRO A 132 15.09 5.77 -9.87
N THR A 133 14.50 6.41 -10.86
CA THR A 133 13.34 5.80 -11.48
C THR A 133 13.42 5.87 -13.01
N CYS A 134 13.87 7.02 -13.53
CA CYS A 134 14.27 7.17 -14.92
C CYS A 134 15.55 8.00 -15.00
N PHE A 135 16.61 7.49 -15.64
CA PHE A 135 17.73 8.35 -16.03
C PHE A 135 17.46 8.93 -17.41
N THR A 136 17.90 10.16 -17.65
CA THR A 136 17.78 10.81 -18.95
C THR A 136 19.14 11.23 -19.47
N ILE A 137 19.34 11.07 -20.78
CA ILE A 137 20.52 11.59 -21.49
C ILE A 137 20.06 12.77 -22.34
N ASN A 138 20.75 13.90 -22.19
CA ASN A 138 20.51 15.16 -22.90
C ASN A 138 19.05 15.65 -22.78
N GLY A 139 18.40 15.37 -21.64
CA GLY A 139 17.02 15.76 -21.32
C GLY A 139 15.94 15.16 -22.22
N ARG A 140 16.27 14.15 -23.05
CA ARG A 140 15.35 13.65 -24.09
C ARG A 140 15.25 12.13 -24.18
N VAL A 141 16.34 11.42 -23.85
CA VAL A 141 16.41 9.97 -24.04
C VAL A 141 16.32 9.28 -22.68
N PRO A 142 15.18 8.65 -22.33
CA PRO A 142 15.09 7.86 -21.12
C PRO A 142 15.95 6.59 -21.26
N VAL A 143 16.75 6.29 -20.24
CA VAL A 143 17.63 5.12 -20.18
C VAL A 143 17.53 4.47 -18.80
N LYS A 144 17.51 3.13 -18.76
CA LYS A 144 17.50 2.39 -17.49
C LYS A 144 18.88 2.38 -16.81
N LYS A 145 19.96 2.35 -17.60
CA LYS A 145 21.35 2.29 -17.10
C LYS A 145 22.21 3.25 -17.91
N PRO A 146 22.56 4.43 -17.37
CA PRO A 146 23.34 5.43 -18.09
C PRO A 146 24.85 5.15 -18.09
N LEU A 147 25.33 4.25 -17.21
CA LEU A 147 26.75 3.95 -17.05
C LEU A 147 27.43 3.59 -18.38
N GLY A 148 28.46 4.37 -18.74
CA GLY A 148 29.24 4.19 -19.94
C GLY A 148 28.69 4.85 -21.22
N MET A 149 27.53 5.52 -21.14
CA MET A 149 27.02 6.36 -22.23
C MET A 149 27.74 7.72 -22.23
N HIS A 150 27.79 8.40 -23.38
CA HIS A 150 28.25 9.80 -23.42
C HIS A 150 27.05 10.72 -23.28
N ALA A 151 27.18 11.74 -22.44
CA ALA A 151 26.13 12.71 -22.18
C ALA A 151 26.71 14.12 -22.11
N ASP A 152 25.99 15.09 -22.65
CA ASP A 152 26.19 16.51 -22.33
C ASP A 152 25.46 16.82 -21.02
N LEU A 153 24.29 16.21 -20.82
CA LEU A 153 23.48 16.36 -19.61
C LEU A 153 22.99 14.98 -19.17
N LEU A 154 23.24 14.63 -17.90
CA LEU A 154 22.72 13.44 -17.27
C LEU A 154 21.65 13.84 -16.26
N GLY A 155 20.43 13.33 -16.43
CA GLY A 155 19.31 13.58 -15.53
C GLY A 155 18.81 12.32 -14.82
N VAL A 156 18.10 12.51 -13.71
CA VAL A 156 17.36 11.47 -13.01
C VAL A 156 16.04 12.01 -12.48
N ASP A 157 14.98 11.25 -12.70
CA ASP A 157 13.69 11.42 -12.04
C ASP A 157 13.63 10.49 -10.82
N ILE A 158 13.41 11.07 -9.65
CA ILE A 158 13.28 10.36 -8.38
C ILE A 158 11.83 10.43 -7.95
N HIS A 159 11.21 9.26 -7.87
CA HIS A 159 9.87 9.15 -7.35
C HIS A 159 9.89 9.17 -5.82
N VAL A 160 9.13 10.07 -5.22
CA VAL A 160 9.06 10.26 -3.78
C VAL A 160 7.64 9.95 -3.31
N VAL A 161 7.54 9.09 -2.29
CA VAL A 161 6.29 8.88 -1.56
C VAL A 161 6.44 9.44 -0.16
N LEU A 162 5.51 10.29 0.22
CA LEU A 162 5.45 10.99 1.50
C LEU A 162 4.24 10.53 2.30
N ALA A 163 4.33 10.60 3.63
CA ALA A 163 3.20 10.42 4.53
C ALA A 163 3.36 11.20 5.82
N ASP A 164 2.27 11.42 6.53
CA ASP A 164 2.30 12.13 7.81
C ASP A 164 3.07 11.33 8.87
N GLY A 165 3.93 12.01 9.64
CA GLY A 165 4.84 11.34 10.58
C GLY A 165 4.14 10.64 11.75
N ALA A 166 3.11 11.24 12.33
CA ALA A 166 2.44 10.68 13.51
C ALA A 166 1.76 9.31 13.23
N PRO A 167 0.99 9.12 12.14
CA PRO A 167 0.52 7.81 11.72
C PRO A 167 1.61 6.74 11.60
N LEU A 168 2.76 7.09 11.00
CA LEU A 168 3.87 6.15 10.83
C LEU A 168 4.54 5.80 12.15
N ALA A 169 4.74 6.77 13.03
CA ALA A 169 5.32 6.54 14.35
C ALA A 169 4.42 5.62 15.19
N ASN A 170 3.10 5.78 15.12
CA ASN A 170 2.15 4.89 15.80
C ASN A 170 2.22 3.47 15.24
N LEU A 171 2.36 3.33 13.90
CA LEU A 171 2.50 2.03 13.26
C LEU A 171 3.79 1.32 13.67
N ASP A 172 4.93 2.03 13.63
CA ASP A 172 6.23 1.51 14.07
C ASP A 172 6.18 1.09 15.55
N LEU A 173 5.64 1.96 16.41
CA LEU A 173 5.49 1.66 17.84
C LEU A 173 4.62 0.42 18.08
N CYS A 174 3.50 0.29 17.38
CA CYS A 174 2.60 -0.87 17.49
C CYS A 174 3.31 -2.18 17.14
N VAL A 175 4.08 -2.20 16.06
CA VAL A 175 4.77 -3.40 15.59
C VAL A 175 5.93 -3.75 16.53
N ARG A 176 6.68 -2.75 17.00
CA ARG A 176 7.72 -2.94 18.02
C ARG A 176 7.17 -3.42 19.37
N GLY A 177 5.98 -2.97 19.75
CA GLY A 177 5.27 -3.48 20.94
C GLY A 177 4.99 -4.98 20.88
N ALA A 178 4.81 -5.52 19.66
CA ALA A 178 4.68 -6.96 19.44
C ALA A 178 6.03 -7.72 19.42
N TYR A 179 7.13 -7.11 19.89
CA TYR A 179 8.49 -7.65 19.91
C TYR A 179 9.10 -7.92 18.53
N LEU A 180 8.75 -7.09 17.55
CA LEU A 180 9.25 -7.19 16.17
C LEU A 180 10.06 -5.95 15.79
N ASN A 181 11.09 -6.14 14.97
CA ASN A 181 11.84 -5.07 14.35
C ASN A 181 11.20 -4.68 13.02
N VAL A 182 10.96 -3.39 12.81
CA VAL A 182 10.49 -2.87 11.53
C VAL A 182 11.69 -2.59 10.62
N ASN A 183 11.86 -3.39 9.57
CA ASN A 183 12.87 -3.15 8.54
C ASN A 183 12.53 -1.89 7.75
N SER A 184 11.27 -1.80 7.31
CA SER A 184 10.75 -0.62 6.61
C SER A 184 9.23 -0.63 6.61
N ILE A 185 8.67 0.57 6.56
CA ILE A 185 7.25 0.80 6.29
C ILE A 185 7.12 1.14 4.81
N VAL A 186 6.27 0.39 4.11
CA VAL A 186 6.10 0.45 2.66
C VAL A 186 4.69 0.95 2.35
N ALA A 187 4.58 2.05 1.61
CA ALA A 187 3.31 2.49 1.04
C ALA A 187 2.61 1.34 0.28
N SER A 188 1.37 1.03 0.67
CA SER A 188 0.62 -0.11 0.14
C SER A 188 0.54 -0.11 -1.39
N PRO A 189 0.33 1.03 -2.09
CA PRO A 189 0.22 1.01 -3.54
C PRO A 189 1.47 0.44 -4.20
N ILE A 190 2.67 0.83 -3.76
CA ILE A 190 3.94 0.32 -4.30
C ILE A 190 4.02 -1.20 -4.18
N ALA A 191 3.73 -1.73 -2.99
CA ALA A 191 3.69 -3.17 -2.76
C ALA A 191 2.63 -3.85 -3.65
N THR A 192 1.38 -3.38 -3.59
CA THR A 192 0.25 -3.94 -4.34
C THR A 192 0.49 -3.95 -5.84
N GLY A 193 1.12 -2.91 -6.38
CA GLY A 193 1.50 -2.81 -7.79
C GLY A 193 2.45 -3.93 -8.22
N LEU A 194 3.43 -4.31 -7.39
CA LEU A 194 4.35 -5.42 -7.67
C LEU A 194 3.65 -6.77 -7.76
N ALA A 195 2.56 -6.97 -7.02
CA ALA A 195 1.83 -8.23 -7.01
C ALA A 195 0.75 -8.33 -8.10
N CYS A 196 0.14 -7.21 -8.49
CA CYS A 196 -1.06 -7.20 -9.34
C CYS A 196 -0.82 -6.74 -10.78
N LEU A 197 0.24 -5.97 -11.03
CA LEU A 197 0.52 -5.38 -12.33
C LEU A 197 1.68 -6.11 -13.01
N SER A 198 1.59 -6.30 -14.32
CA SER A 198 2.74 -6.71 -15.11
C SER A 198 3.75 -5.56 -15.24
N GLU A 199 4.99 -5.88 -15.64
CA GLU A 199 5.97 -4.86 -16.03
C GLU A 199 5.44 -4.01 -17.20
N GLU A 200 4.85 -4.65 -18.21
CA GLU A 200 4.29 -3.97 -19.37
C GLU A 200 3.15 -2.99 -19.00
N GLU A 201 2.25 -3.37 -18.10
CA GLU A 201 1.19 -2.47 -17.63
C GLU A 201 1.76 -1.24 -16.92
N ARG A 202 2.76 -1.43 -16.06
CA ARG A 202 3.44 -0.33 -15.35
C ARG A 202 4.24 0.56 -16.30
N ASP A 203 4.84 -0.01 -17.34
CA ASP A 203 5.62 0.72 -18.33
C ASP A 203 4.73 1.55 -19.25
N LEU A 204 3.65 0.97 -19.81
CA LEU A 204 2.76 1.63 -20.76
C LEU A 204 1.80 2.63 -20.12
N GLY A 205 1.39 2.39 -18.87
CA GLY A 205 0.45 3.24 -18.17
C GLY A 205 -0.80 2.48 -17.71
N VAL A 206 -0.99 2.37 -16.39
CA VAL A 206 -2.14 1.67 -15.79
C VAL A 206 -2.61 2.37 -14.52
N ALA A 207 -3.91 2.38 -14.29
CA ALA A 207 -4.47 2.80 -13.01
C ALA A 207 -4.69 1.58 -12.12
N LEU A 208 -4.23 1.64 -10.87
CA LEU A 208 -4.50 0.64 -9.84
C LEU A 208 -5.46 1.26 -8.81
N VAL A 209 -6.60 0.60 -8.59
CA VAL A 209 -7.59 0.98 -7.58
C VAL A 209 -7.60 -0.10 -6.51
N GLU A 210 -7.09 0.20 -5.32
CA GLU A 210 -7.10 -0.69 -4.16
C GLU A 210 -8.33 -0.36 -3.29
N LEU A 211 -9.43 -1.10 -3.48
CA LEU A 211 -10.65 -0.95 -2.70
C LEU A 211 -10.52 -1.73 -1.38
N GLY A 212 -9.96 -1.06 -0.38
CA GLY A 212 -9.81 -1.58 0.97
C GLY A 212 -11.10 -1.49 1.80
N ALA A 213 -10.99 -1.84 3.09
CA ALA A 213 -12.12 -1.78 4.00
C ALA A 213 -12.49 -0.34 4.38
N GLY A 214 -11.54 0.48 4.80
CA GLY A 214 -11.80 1.86 5.23
C GLY A 214 -11.28 2.97 4.30
N VAL A 215 -10.48 2.60 3.30
CA VAL A 215 -9.80 3.50 2.37
C VAL A 215 -9.81 2.87 0.98
N THR A 216 -9.97 3.69 -0.05
CA THR A 216 -9.73 3.34 -1.45
C THR A 216 -8.53 4.12 -1.96
N ASN A 217 -7.46 3.45 -2.35
CA ASN A 217 -6.29 4.11 -2.94
C ASN A 217 -6.37 4.04 -4.47
N VAL A 218 -6.23 5.18 -5.14
CA VAL A 218 -6.17 5.31 -6.59
C VAL A 218 -4.75 5.70 -6.97
N SER A 219 -4.09 4.86 -7.75
CA SER A 219 -2.68 4.99 -8.10
C SER A 219 -2.50 4.95 -9.60
N LEU A 220 -1.63 5.79 -10.14
CA LEU A 220 -1.26 5.76 -11.55
C LEU A 220 0.17 5.24 -11.68
N TYR A 221 0.35 4.26 -12.54
CA TYR A 221 1.67 3.81 -12.94
C TYR A 221 1.95 4.23 -14.37
N ALA A 222 3.18 4.65 -14.66
CA ALA A 222 3.69 4.89 -16.00
C ALA A 222 5.23 4.82 -15.98
N GLY A 223 5.85 4.36 -17.07
CA GLY A 223 7.31 4.25 -17.16
C GLY A 223 7.93 3.26 -16.16
N GLY A 224 7.13 2.36 -15.60
CA GLY A 224 7.55 1.38 -14.58
C GLY A 224 7.33 1.85 -13.15
N MET A 225 6.76 3.04 -12.96
CA MET A 225 6.86 3.82 -11.71
C MET A 225 5.46 4.22 -11.25
N LEU A 226 5.28 4.42 -9.95
CA LEU A 226 4.12 5.11 -9.42
C LEU A 226 4.29 6.61 -9.74
N VAL A 227 3.38 7.22 -10.48
CA VAL A 227 3.47 8.63 -10.92
C VAL A 227 2.34 9.51 -10.36
N GLY A 228 1.35 8.89 -9.72
CA GLY A 228 0.25 9.58 -9.08
C GLY A 228 -0.37 8.71 -8.02
N LEU A 229 -0.80 9.32 -6.93
CA LEU A 229 -1.46 8.63 -5.83
C LEU A 229 -2.49 9.58 -5.20
N HIS A 230 -3.68 9.05 -4.97
CA HIS A 230 -4.75 9.72 -4.25
C HIS A 230 -5.49 8.71 -3.36
N SER A 231 -5.69 9.07 -2.10
CA SER A 231 -6.41 8.24 -1.13
C SER A 231 -7.79 8.81 -0.86
N ILE A 232 -8.82 7.98 -1.05
CA ILE A 232 -10.22 8.33 -0.79
C ILE A 232 -10.62 7.68 0.55
N PRO A 233 -11.11 8.45 1.54
CA PRO A 233 -11.46 7.93 2.85
C PRO A 233 -12.85 7.25 2.85
N ILE A 234 -13.11 6.39 1.87
CA ILE A 234 -14.31 5.55 1.73
C ILE A 234 -13.85 4.17 1.24
N GLY A 235 -14.41 3.09 1.78
CA GLY A 235 -14.08 1.72 1.38
C GLY A 235 -15.25 0.76 1.53
N ALA A 236 -14.96 -0.55 1.43
CA ALA A 236 -15.96 -1.60 1.46
C ALA A 236 -16.66 -1.78 2.82
N SER A 237 -16.16 -1.16 3.90
CA SER A 237 -16.85 -1.07 5.19
C SER A 237 -17.99 -0.07 5.17
N ASP A 238 -17.89 1.01 4.38
CA ASP A 238 -18.98 1.97 4.26
C ASP A 238 -20.20 1.31 3.56
N ILE A 239 -19.97 0.32 2.67
CA ILE A 239 -21.04 -0.55 2.12
C ILE A 239 -21.73 -1.34 3.25
N THR A 240 -20.95 -1.90 4.17
CA THR A 240 -21.46 -2.66 5.32
C THR A 240 -22.30 -1.79 6.23
N ASP A 241 -21.85 -0.56 6.48
CA ASP A 241 -22.55 0.39 7.34
C ASP A 241 -23.87 0.84 6.70
N ASP A 242 -23.92 1.05 5.38
CA ASP A 242 -25.15 1.33 4.65
C ASP A 242 -26.14 0.16 4.70
N ILE A 243 -25.67 -1.09 4.53
CA ILE A 243 -26.51 -2.29 4.65
C ILE A 243 -27.09 -2.39 6.07
N ALA A 244 -26.25 -2.18 7.10
CA ALA A 244 -26.68 -2.22 8.49
C ALA A 244 -27.76 -1.17 8.77
N SER A 245 -27.56 0.05 8.27
CA SER A 245 -28.51 1.16 8.41
C SER A 245 -29.81 0.91 7.66
N ALA A 246 -29.74 0.52 6.38
CA ALA A 246 -30.90 0.33 5.52
C ALA A 246 -31.85 -0.77 6.01
N PHE A 247 -31.30 -1.86 6.57
CA PHE A 247 -32.10 -2.99 7.04
C PHE A 247 -32.26 -3.04 8.56
N GLY A 248 -31.68 -2.09 9.30
CA GLY A 248 -31.77 -2.01 10.76
C GLY A 248 -31.17 -3.23 11.45
N ILE A 249 -30.03 -3.75 10.98
CA ILE A 249 -29.38 -4.97 11.50
C ILE A 249 -28.01 -4.68 12.11
N ARG A 250 -27.47 -5.64 12.87
CA ARG A 250 -26.11 -5.53 13.41
C ARG A 250 -25.08 -5.50 12.28
N ARG A 251 -24.03 -4.68 12.44
CA ARG A 251 -22.93 -4.55 11.47
C ARG A 251 -22.28 -5.90 11.10
N SER A 252 -22.10 -6.79 12.07
CA SER A 252 -21.57 -8.14 11.83
C SER A 252 -22.48 -8.99 10.94
N GLN A 253 -23.80 -8.84 11.08
CA GLN A 253 -24.77 -9.48 10.19
C GLN A 253 -24.77 -8.84 8.80
N ALA A 254 -24.69 -7.51 8.72
CA ALA A 254 -24.57 -6.78 7.46
C ALA A 254 -23.35 -7.24 6.65
N GLU A 255 -22.19 -7.38 7.31
CA GLU A 255 -20.97 -7.89 6.65
C GLU A 255 -21.18 -9.31 6.15
N ARG A 256 -21.78 -10.17 6.97
CA ARG A 256 -22.07 -11.55 6.59
C ARG A 256 -22.96 -11.60 5.35
N ILE A 257 -24.09 -10.89 5.32
CA ILE A 257 -24.96 -10.91 4.14
C ILE A 257 -24.32 -10.25 2.91
N LYS A 258 -23.47 -9.22 3.10
CA LYS A 258 -22.66 -8.62 2.02
C LYS A 258 -21.75 -9.67 1.39
N CYS A 259 -21.01 -10.43 2.20
CA CYS A 259 -20.08 -11.45 1.71
C CYS A 259 -20.79 -12.66 1.07
N PHE A 260 -21.90 -13.13 1.66
CA PHE A 260 -22.60 -14.32 1.15
C PHE A 260 -23.51 -14.04 -0.05
N TYR A 261 -24.19 -12.89 -0.06
CA TYR A 261 -25.26 -12.60 -1.03
C TYR A 261 -25.01 -11.36 -1.88
N GLY A 262 -24.01 -10.53 -1.55
CA GLY A 262 -23.71 -9.29 -2.25
C GLY A 262 -23.34 -9.48 -3.73
N SER A 263 -23.61 -8.44 -4.51
CA SER A 263 -23.25 -8.35 -5.93
C SER A 263 -23.33 -6.90 -6.37
N ALA A 264 -22.44 -6.50 -7.27
CA ALA A 264 -22.48 -5.23 -7.96
C ALA A 264 -23.37 -5.26 -9.22
N MET A 265 -23.98 -6.41 -9.53
CA MET A 265 -24.92 -6.57 -10.63
C MET A 265 -26.24 -7.13 -10.13
N GLN A 266 -27.33 -6.55 -10.63
CA GLN A 266 -28.69 -6.96 -10.29
C GLN A 266 -29.29 -7.85 -11.38
N ASN A 267 -29.89 -8.98 -10.98
CA ASN A 267 -30.55 -9.93 -11.85
C ASN A 267 -32.05 -10.01 -11.55
N ARG A 268 -32.86 -10.44 -12.53
CA ARG A 268 -34.32 -10.61 -12.35
C ARG A 268 -34.69 -11.60 -11.24
N ARG A 269 -33.85 -12.62 -10.99
CA ARG A 269 -34.07 -13.61 -9.93
C ARG A 269 -33.94 -13.00 -8.53
N ASP A 270 -33.14 -11.95 -8.38
CA ASP A 270 -32.85 -11.31 -7.09
C ASP A 270 -34.10 -10.72 -6.41
N PHE A 271 -35.15 -10.42 -7.18
CA PHE A 271 -36.43 -9.94 -6.66
C PHE A 271 -37.25 -11.03 -5.97
N ARG A 272 -36.93 -12.30 -6.20
CA ARG A 272 -37.62 -13.47 -5.62
C ARG A 272 -36.78 -14.16 -4.56
N ASP A 273 -35.47 -13.97 -4.58
CA ASP A 273 -34.55 -14.56 -3.62
C ASP A 273 -34.63 -13.78 -2.30
N MET A 274 -35.11 -14.44 -1.25
CA MET A 274 -35.27 -13.86 0.08
C MET A 274 -34.08 -14.22 0.98
N ILE A 275 -33.58 -13.24 1.72
CA ILE A 275 -32.51 -13.37 2.70
C ILE A 275 -33.11 -13.14 4.09
N GLU A 276 -32.83 -14.07 5.00
CA GLU A 276 -33.24 -13.94 6.40
C GLU A 276 -32.31 -12.99 7.15
N ILE A 277 -32.91 -12.04 7.88
CA ILE A 277 -32.21 -11.09 8.72
C ILE A 277 -32.73 -11.19 10.15
N ALA A 278 -31.84 -10.97 11.11
CA ALA A 278 -32.17 -11.04 12.52
C ALA A 278 -32.42 -9.61 13.01
N ALA A 279 -33.41 -9.44 13.88
CA ALA A 279 -33.59 -8.17 14.55
C ALA A 279 -32.33 -7.84 15.38
N PRO A 280 -31.95 -6.56 15.52
CA PRO A 280 -30.75 -6.17 16.27
C PRO A 280 -30.84 -6.56 17.76
N HIS A 281 -32.05 -6.81 18.27
CA HIS A 281 -32.37 -7.19 19.64
C HIS A 281 -32.79 -8.68 19.74
N GLY A 282 -31.89 -9.60 19.40
CA GLY A 282 -31.92 -10.92 20.04
C GLY A 282 -31.45 -10.76 21.49
N ASP A 283 -32.33 -11.02 22.45
CA ASP A 283 -32.06 -11.41 23.85
C ASP A 283 -32.11 -10.35 24.98
N VAL A 284 -32.48 -9.09 24.77
CA VAL A 284 -32.79 -8.18 25.90
C VAL A 284 -34.08 -7.41 25.63
N ALA A 285 -35.20 -7.95 26.13
CA ALA A 285 -36.42 -7.19 26.29
C ALA A 285 -36.22 -6.13 27.37
N ILE A 286 -36.06 -4.86 26.97
CA ILE A 286 -36.18 -3.73 27.90
C ILE A 286 -37.68 -3.60 28.24
N PRO A 287 -38.11 -3.78 29.50
CA PRO A 287 -39.52 -3.64 29.85
C PRO A 287 -39.99 -2.21 29.56
N GLY A 288 -40.98 -2.05 28.70
CA GLY A 288 -41.63 -0.75 28.42
C GLY A 288 -41.27 -0.07 27.10
N GLN A 289 -40.34 -0.60 26.30
CA GLN A 289 -40.24 -0.21 24.89
C GLN A 289 -41.07 -1.19 24.07
N SER A 290 -42.17 -0.70 23.47
CA SER A 290 -42.96 -1.48 22.53
C SER A 290 -42.05 -2.00 21.43
N ALA A 291 -41.88 -3.33 21.41
CA ALA A 291 -41.38 -4.03 20.26
C ALA A 291 -42.21 -3.59 19.04
N GLY A 292 -41.60 -2.81 18.13
CA GLY A 292 -42.21 -2.51 16.85
C GLY A 292 -42.53 -3.81 16.09
N PRO A 293 -43.32 -3.75 15.02
CA PRO A 293 -43.86 -4.93 14.30
C PRO A 293 -42.81 -5.89 13.68
N ASN A 294 -41.52 -5.68 13.93
CA ASN A 294 -40.37 -6.42 13.39
C ASN A 294 -39.54 -7.10 14.50
N ALA A 295 -40.19 -7.61 15.54
CA ALA A 295 -39.53 -8.35 16.62
C ALA A 295 -39.18 -9.80 16.24
N ASP A 296 -39.90 -10.36 15.26
CA ASP A 296 -39.54 -11.59 14.57
C ASP A 296 -38.62 -11.22 13.39
N GLY A 297 -37.49 -11.93 13.24
CA GLY A 297 -36.50 -11.67 12.19
C GLY A 297 -37.13 -11.39 10.82
N GLY A 298 -36.70 -10.30 10.18
CA GLY A 298 -37.22 -9.88 8.88
C GLY A 298 -36.71 -10.74 7.73
N LYS A 299 -37.35 -10.59 6.56
CA LYS A 299 -36.82 -11.07 5.29
C LYS A 299 -36.66 -9.90 4.34
N ILE A 300 -35.51 -9.82 3.67
CA ILE A 300 -35.25 -8.83 2.62
C ILE A 300 -35.05 -9.55 1.30
N THR A 301 -35.39 -8.92 0.18
CA THR A 301 -35.02 -9.46 -1.13
C THR A 301 -33.53 -9.25 -1.37
N ARG A 302 -32.90 -10.17 -2.11
CA ARG A 302 -31.52 -9.98 -2.60
C ARG A 302 -31.41 -8.72 -3.45
N ALA A 303 -32.46 -8.38 -4.21
CA ALA A 303 -32.53 -7.14 -4.99
C ALA A 303 -32.38 -5.88 -4.12
N ALA A 304 -33.02 -5.85 -2.94
CA ALA A 304 -32.89 -4.72 -2.01
C ALA A 304 -31.45 -4.60 -1.49
N LEU A 305 -30.81 -5.73 -1.13
CA LEU A 305 -29.39 -5.75 -0.72
C LEU A 305 -28.48 -5.22 -1.83
N VAL A 306 -28.66 -5.71 -3.06
CA VAL A 306 -27.87 -5.27 -4.23
C VAL A 306 -28.07 -3.78 -4.51
N ALA A 307 -29.28 -3.25 -4.37
CA ALA A 307 -29.54 -1.82 -4.55
C ALA A 307 -28.72 -0.94 -3.58
N VAL A 308 -28.68 -1.32 -2.29
CA VAL A 308 -27.87 -0.60 -1.28
C VAL A 308 -26.37 -0.68 -1.60
N ILE A 309 -25.89 -1.86 -2.01
CA ILE A 309 -24.50 -2.06 -2.42
C ILE A 309 -24.15 -1.17 -3.62
N CYS A 310 -24.98 -1.18 -4.66
CA CYS A 310 -24.75 -0.42 -5.89
C CYS A 310 -24.78 1.09 -5.65
N GLU A 311 -25.59 1.59 -4.73
CA GLU A 311 -25.61 3.00 -4.36
C GLU A 311 -24.26 3.45 -3.78
N ARG A 312 -23.71 2.69 -2.82
CA ARG A 312 -22.38 3.01 -2.27
C ARG A 312 -21.27 2.82 -3.30
N LEU A 313 -21.33 1.77 -4.12
CA LEU A 313 -20.37 1.57 -5.20
C LEU A 313 -20.39 2.72 -6.19
N ASN A 314 -21.55 3.28 -6.52
CA ASN A 314 -21.66 4.44 -7.39
C ASN A 314 -20.87 5.63 -6.82
N GLN A 315 -21.07 5.93 -5.54
CA GLN A 315 -20.36 7.01 -4.86
C GLN A 315 -18.84 6.79 -4.85
N ILE A 316 -18.38 5.56 -4.56
CA ILE A 316 -16.96 5.21 -4.64
C ILE A 316 -16.41 5.41 -6.06
N MET A 317 -17.14 4.96 -7.09
CA MET A 317 -16.68 5.09 -8.49
C MET A 317 -16.66 6.53 -8.98
N VAL A 318 -17.58 7.39 -8.50
CA VAL A 318 -17.55 8.84 -8.77
C VAL A 318 -16.26 9.46 -8.22
N GLU A 319 -15.92 9.19 -6.96
CA GLU A 319 -14.69 9.68 -6.34
C GLU A 319 -13.44 9.13 -7.03
N VAL A 320 -13.43 7.84 -7.39
CA VAL A 320 -12.34 7.22 -8.15
C VAL A 320 -12.17 7.90 -9.52
N ASN A 321 -13.27 8.15 -10.24
CA ASN A 321 -13.19 8.81 -11.54
C ASN A 321 -12.69 10.26 -11.42
N ALA A 322 -13.11 10.97 -10.37
CA ALA A 322 -12.62 12.32 -10.08
C ALA A 322 -11.11 12.31 -9.77
N ALA A 323 -10.63 11.36 -8.95
CA ALA A 323 -9.21 11.19 -8.65
C ALA A 323 -8.38 10.87 -9.90
N LEU A 324 -8.85 9.94 -10.74
CA LEU A 324 -8.22 9.63 -12.04
C LEU A 324 -8.14 10.87 -12.93
N ALA A 325 -9.22 11.65 -13.01
CA ALA A 325 -9.26 12.83 -13.84
C ALA A 325 -8.32 13.95 -13.34
N GLY A 326 -8.28 14.15 -12.02
CA GLY A 326 -7.38 15.10 -11.36
C GLY A 326 -5.90 14.79 -11.56
N MET A 327 -5.55 13.51 -11.68
CA MET A 327 -4.19 13.05 -11.99
C MET A 327 -3.91 12.94 -13.51
N GLY A 328 -4.78 13.47 -14.37
CA GLY A 328 -4.56 13.52 -15.82
C GLY A 328 -4.82 12.20 -16.56
N PHE A 329 -5.44 11.21 -15.93
CA PHE A 329 -5.76 9.91 -16.53
C PHE A 329 -7.04 9.97 -17.39
N ASN A 330 -7.06 10.88 -18.37
CA ASN A 330 -8.27 11.31 -19.09
C ASN A 330 -8.46 10.69 -20.49
N THR A 331 -7.46 10.02 -21.06
CA THR A 331 -7.57 9.51 -22.44
C THR A 331 -8.19 8.11 -22.48
N PRO A 332 -9.26 7.88 -23.26
CA PRO A 332 -9.93 6.58 -23.37
C PRO A 332 -9.09 5.47 -24.03
N THR A 333 -8.09 5.83 -24.84
CA THR A 333 -7.35 4.86 -25.65
C THR A 333 -6.19 4.26 -24.87
N GLY A 334 -6.22 2.93 -24.66
CA GLY A 334 -5.07 2.14 -24.17
C GLY A 334 -4.84 2.10 -22.66
N ARG A 335 -5.68 2.75 -21.85
CA ARG A 335 -5.48 2.88 -20.40
C ARG A 335 -6.46 2.00 -19.62
N GLN A 336 -5.94 0.93 -19.02
CA GLN A 336 -6.69 -0.03 -18.20
C GLN A 336 -6.74 0.41 -16.73
N VAL A 337 -7.82 0.02 -16.04
CA VAL A 337 -7.93 0.08 -14.58
C VAL A 337 -7.84 -1.34 -14.02
N VAL A 338 -7.00 -1.53 -13.01
CA VAL A 338 -6.85 -2.77 -12.27
C VAL A 338 -7.44 -2.56 -10.88
N LEU A 339 -8.51 -3.28 -10.56
CA LEU A 339 -9.21 -3.19 -9.27
C LEU A 339 -8.74 -4.33 -8.36
N THR A 340 -8.34 -4.02 -7.12
CA THR A 340 -7.84 -5.01 -6.15
C THR A 340 -8.27 -4.65 -4.72
N GLY A 341 -7.78 -5.38 -3.72
CA GLY A 341 -8.18 -5.25 -2.32
C GLY A 341 -9.42 -6.05 -1.96
N GLY A 342 -9.79 -6.05 -0.68
CA GLY A 342 -10.90 -6.88 -0.18
C GLY A 342 -12.27 -6.55 -0.79
N GLY A 343 -12.52 -5.29 -1.15
CA GLY A 343 -13.77 -4.92 -1.82
C GLY A 343 -13.86 -5.40 -3.27
N ALA A 344 -12.73 -5.70 -3.91
CA ALA A 344 -12.69 -6.26 -5.26
C ALA A 344 -13.17 -7.73 -5.33
N GLU A 345 -13.38 -8.38 -4.18
CA GLU A 345 -14.03 -9.70 -4.09
C GLU A 345 -15.54 -9.64 -4.40
N MET A 346 -16.14 -8.45 -4.42
CA MET A 346 -17.56 -8.26 -4.72
C MET A 346 -17.90 -8.79 -6.12
N LYS A 347 -18.86 -9.72 -6.20
CA LYS A 347 -19.27 -10.32 -7.47
C LYS A 347 -19.73 -9.25 -8.49
N GLY A 348 -19.16 -9.28 -9.69
CA GLY A 348 -19.51 -8.37 -10.79
C GLY A 348 -18.96 -6.95 -10.66
N ILE A 349 -18.08 -6.68 -9.68
CA ILE A 349 -17.57 -5.32 -9.44
C ILE A 349 -16.71 -4.79 -10.59
N ALA A 350 -15.97 -5.66 -11.30
CA ALA A 350 -15.20 -5.25 -12.47
C ALA A 350 -16.11 -4.73 -13.60
N ASP A 351 -17.19 -5.46 -13.90
CA ASP A 351 -18.16 -5.05 -14.92
C ASP A 351 -18.88 -3.75 -14.53
N TYR A 352 -19.26 -3.64 -13.25
CA TYR A 352 -19.84 -2.42 -12.71
C TYR A 352 -18.90 -1.22 -12.85
N ALA A 353 -17.65 -1.37 -12.40
CA ALA A 353 -16.62 -0.34 -12.49
C ALA A 353 -16.32 0.02 -13.95
N GLN A 354 -16.31 -0.94 -14.87
CA GLN A 354 -16.12 -0.68 -16.29
C GLN A 354 -17.24 0.21 -16.86
N GLY A 355 -18.50 -0.08 -16.49
CA GLY A 355 -19.64 0.76 -16.86
C GLY A 355 -19.55 2.17 -16.25
N ALA A 356 -19.17 2.27 -14.98
CA ALA A 356 -19.08 3.55 -14.26
C ALA A 356 -17.91 4.43 -14.71
N LEU A 357 -16.75 3.83 -15.01
CA LEU A 357 -15.51 4.53 -15.35
C LEU A 357 -15.33 4.73 -16.86
N GLY A 358 -16.09 4.02 -17.71
CA GLY A 358 -15.96 4.07 -19.16
C GLY A 358 -14.62 3.56 -19.69
N ARG A 359 -13.95 2.67 -18.94
CA ARG A 359 -12.60 2.15 -19.21
C ARG A 359 -12.56 0.64 -18.99
N ALA A 360 -11.64 -0.05 -19.64
CA ALA A 360 -11.44 -1.49 -19.39
C ALA A 360 -11.02 -1.70 -17.93
N VAL A 361 -11.75 -2.56 -17.21
CA VAL A 361 -11.45 -2.91 -15.81
C VAL A 361 -11.18 -4.40 -15.70
N ARG A 362 -10.14 -4.77 -14.95
CA ARG A 362 -9.89 -6.16 -14.54
C ARG A 362 -9.62 -6.26 -13.05
N ILE A 363 -9.84 -7.44 -12.48
CA ILE A 363 -9.42 -7.73 -11.10
C ILE A 363 -7.91 -8.01 -11.06
N GLY A 364 -7.20 -7.31 -10.18
CA GLY A 364 -5.81 -7.58 -9.82
C GLY A 364 -5.75 -8.68 -8.77
N ARG A 365 -4.96 -9.72 -9.02
CA ARG A 365 -4.74 -10.81 -8.06
C ARG A 365 -3.24 -10.95 -7.81
N PRO A 366 -2.82 -11.36 -6.60
CA PRO A 366 -1.41 -11.55 -6.29
C PRO A 366 -0.77 -12.59 -7.21
N ARG A 367 0.45 -12.29 -7.68
CA ARG A 367 1.30 -13.15 -8.52
C ARG A 367 2.74 -13.08 -8.01
N GLY A 368 3.63 -13.91 -8.55
CA GLY A 368 5.08 -13.83 -8.27
C GLY A 368 5.56 -14.56 -7.02
N LEU A 369 4.66 -15.19 -6.25
CA LEU A 369 5.01 -16.05 -5.12
C LEU A 369 4.67 -17.51 -5.43
N ALA A 370 5.60 -18.40 -5.12
CA ALA A 370 5.39 -19.85 -5.19
C ALA A 370 4.68 -20.37 -3.93
N ALA A 371 4.08 -21.56 -4.02
CA ALA A 371 3.37 -22.23 -2.93
C ALA A 371 2.24 -21.40 -2.28
N MET A 372 1.58 -20.53 -3.05
CA MET A 372 0.46 -19.73 -2.56
C MET A 372 -0.78 -20.59 -2.26
N PRO A 373 -1.30 -20.58 -1.02
CA PRO A 373 -2.56 -21.23 -0.71
C PRO A 373 -3.72 -20.62 -1.50
N GLU A 374 -4.67 -21.45 -1.94
CA GLU A 374 -5.84 -20.99 -2.72
C GLU A 374 -6.62 -19.88 -2.00
N ALA A 375 -6.77 -19.98 -0.68
CA ALA A 375 -7.42 -18.98 0.17
C ALA A 375 -6.75 -17.59 0.11
N HIS A 376 -5.50 -17.51 -0.34
CA HIS A 376 -4.72 -16.28 -0.43
C HIS A 376 -4.53 -15.79 -1.87
N SER A 377 -5.15 -16.45 -2.85
CA SER A 377 -5.07 -16.09 -4.27
C SER A 377 -5.98 -14.92 -4.68
N GLY A 378 -6.86 -14.48 -3.76
CA GLY A 378 -7.80 -13.38 -3.97
C GLY A 378 -7.17 -11.99 -3.92
N PRO A 379 -7.81 -10.96 -4.52
CA PRO A 379 -7.36 -9.57 -4.46
C PRO A 379 -7.13 -9.03 -3.03
N ALA A 380 -7.79 -9.60 -2.02
CA ALA A 380 -7.62 -9.23 -0.61
C ALA A 380 -6.21 -9.50 -0.03
N PHE A 381 -5.35 -10.21 -0.77
CA PHE A 381 -3.97 -10.54 -0.37
C PHE A 381 -2.91 -9.89 -1.25
N ALA A 382 -3.31 -9.05 -2.21
CA ALA A 382 -2.43 -8.36 -3.13
C ALA A 382 -1.33 -7.56 -2.43
N THR A 383 -1.70 -6.74 -1.45
CA THR A 383 -0.78 -5.88 -0.69
C THR A 383 0.24 -6.71 0.08
N LEU A 384 -0.21 -7.75 0.78
CA LEU A 384 0.64 -8.64 1.56
C LEU A 384 1.66 -9.40 0.67
N ALA A 385 1.19 -9.95 -0.45
CA ALA A 385 2.07 -10.62 -1.41
C ALA A 385 3.08 -9.65 -2.02
N GLY A 386 2.61 -8.45 -2.38
CA GLY A 386 3.42 -7.37 -2.91
C GLY A 386 4.51 -6.90 -1.96
N LEU A 387 4.20 -6.86 -0.66
CA LEU A 387 5.13 -6.48 0.38
C LEU A 387 6.25 -7.52 0.55
N ALA A 388 5.91 -8.81 0.44
CA ALA A 388 6.91 -9.88 0.43
C ALA A 388 7.83 -9.80 -0.80
N LEU A 389 7.27 -9.52 -1.98
CA LEU A 389 8.05 -9.28 -3.19
C LEU A 389 8.96 -8.06 -3.06
N TYR A 390 8.43 -6.96 -2.50
CA TYR A 390 9.18 -5.74 -2.23
C TYR A 390 10.39 -6.04 -1.33
N GLY A 391 10.16 -6.64 -0.17
CA GLY A 391 11.21 -6.98 0.78
C GLY A 391 12.25 -7.95 0.23
N ALA A 392 11.85 -8.87 -0.66
CA ALA A 392 12.78 -9.80 -1.31
C ALA A 392 13.57 -9.19 -2.47
N SER A 393 13.08 -8.11 -3.08
CA SER A 393 13.73 -7.41 -4.19
C SER A 393 14.79 -6.41 -3.73
N ASN A 394 14.74 -5.97 -2.46
CA ASN A 394 15.60 -4.97 -1.85
C ASN A 394 15.89 -3.78 -2.80
N PRO A 395 14.85 -3.04 -3.21
CA PRO A 395 14.97 -2.02 -4.24
C PRO A 395 15.87 -0.88 -3.77
N VAL A 396 16.55 -0.22 -4.72
CA VAL A 396 17.36 0.97 -4.43
C VAL A 396 16.42 2.06 -3.91
N ASP A 397 16.67 2.48 -2.67
CA ASP A 397 15.96 3.56 -2.00
C ASP A 397 17.00 4.57 -1.52
N LEU A 398 16.91 5.81 -2.04
CA LEU A 398 17.87 6.85 -1.73
C LEU A 398 17.91 7.18 -0.24
N ARG A 399 16.89 6.84 0.55
CA ARG A 399 16.95 6.98 2.02
C ARG A 399 18.08 6.17 2.67
N THR A 400 18.53 5.10 2.02
CA THR A 400 19.57 4.19 2.53
C THR A 400 20.99 4.57 2.08
N ILE A 401 21.12 5.52 1.15
CA ILE A 401 22.41 6.07 0.76
C ILE A 401 22.90 6.91 1.93
N ALA A 402 23.86 6.37 2.68
CA ALA A 402 24.56 7.13 3.70
C ALA A 402 25.15 8.37 3.03
N PRO A 403 24.98 9.58 3.60
CA PRO A 403 25.71 10.73 3.11
C PRO A 403 27.18 10.34 3.11
N ALA A 404 27.84 10.42 1.96
CA ALA A 404 29.28 10.19 1.87
C ALA A 404 29.91 10.96 3.04
N PRO A 405 30.78 10.34 3.86
CA PRO A 405 31.42 11.06 4.94
C PRO A 405 32.10 12.25 4.28
N GLN A 406 31.53 13.45 4.49
CA GLN A 406 32.21 14.67 4.13
C GLN A 406 33.47 14.60 4.98
N THR A 407 34.59 14.22 4.36
CA THR A 407 35.91 14.59 4.85
C THR A 407 35.91 16.10 4.79
N VAL A 408 35.36 16.69 5.86
CA VAL A 408 35.66 18.04 6.23
C VAL A 408 37.15 17.99 6.47
N HIS A 409 37.93 18.33 5.43
CA HIS A 409 39.22 18.94 5.64
C HIS A 409 38.90 20.19 6.46
N ARG A 410 38.95 20.04 7.79
CA ARG A 410 39.08 21.16 8.70
C ARG A 410 40.37 21.82 8.27
N ILE A 411 40.26 22.81 7.39
CA ILE A 411 41.27 23.82 7.22
C ILE A 411 41.54 24.30 8.65
N GLY A 412 42.80 24.11 9.07
CA GLY A 412 43.24 24.23 10.44
C GLY A 412 42.76 25.52 11.11
N ALA A 413 42.75 25.47 12.45
CA ALA A 413 42.29 26.49 13.37
C ALA A 413 42.32 27.92 12.81
N PRO A 414 41.25 28.71 12.98
CA PRO A 414 41.17 30.06 12.45
C PRO A 414 42.41 30.90 12.81
N ALA A 415 43.05 31.53 11.81
CA ALA A 415 44.26 32.33 11.96
C ALA A 415 44.15 33.46 13.02
N TRP A 416 42.94 33.82 13.44
CA TRP A 416 42.71 34.78 14.51
C TRP A 416 43.01 34.22 15.91
N TRP A 417 42.85 32.92 16.16
CA TRP A 417 43.16 32.30 17.46
C TRP A 417 44.68 32.26 17.72
N GLN A 418 45.47 31.99 16.68
CA GLN A 418 46.95 32.06 16.77
C GLN A 418 47.47 33.50 16.96
N ARG A 419 46.78 34.50 16.38
CA ARG A 419 47.13 35.93 16.58
C ARG A 419 46.80 36.42 17.99
N MET A 420 45.71 35.92 18.60
CA MET A 420 45.29 36.28 19.96
C MET A 420 46.24 35.68 21.02
N VAL A 421 46.67 34.43 20.85
CA VAL A 421 47.66 33.79 21.75
C VAL A 421 49.04 34.46 21.65
N LYS A 422 49.43 34.95 20.47
CA LYS A 422 50.68 35.71 20.30
C LYS A 422 50.60 37.08 20.97
N ALA A 423 49.46 37.77 20.91
CA ALA A 423 49.27 39.06 21.58
C ALA A 423 49.31 38.95 23.13
N MET A 424 48.77 37.88 23.72
CA MET A 424 48.82 37.68 25.18
C MET A 424 50.23 37.33 25.70
N LYS A 425 51.07 36.67 24.90
CA LYS A 425 52.45 36.32 25.28
C LYS A 425 53.47 37.45 25.13
N THR A 426 53.06 38.60 24.58
CA THR A 426 53.97 39.75 24.37
C THR A 426 53.77 40.85 25.41
N ASN A 427 52.90 40.65 26.41
CA ASN A 427 52.55 41.67 27.40
C ASN A 427 52.67 41.20 28.87
N TYR A 428 53.55 40.23 29.13
CA TYR A 428 54.08 39.89 30.46
C TYR A 428 55.56 39.55 30.37
#